data_AF-A0A258I0W5-F1
#
_entry.id   AF-A0A258I0W5-F1
#
_cell.length_a   1.000
_cell.length_b   1.000
_cell.length_c   1.000
_cell.angle_alpha   90.00
_cell.angle_beta   90.00
_cell.angle_gamma   90.00
#
_symmetry.space_group_name_H-M   'P 1'
#
loop_
_entity.id
_entity.type
_entity.pdbx_description
1 polymer ?
#
loop_
_entity_poly.entity_id
_entity_poly.type
_entity_poly.pdbx_seq_one_letter_code
_entity_poly.pdbx_strand_id
1 'polypeptide(L)'
;MAMYASLANQAQADIESIMGLPASPKIEMPKPAPAPFHYNNQTVTVTGGMVGAINFGNVDEIKVNLQSLTEGGSADIAEPLKKLTDAVLVAEDATETTKNELLEQIALLTAQASAKPEERKTGVIKALFGTVKSGTEAISSTAGAWQAVAPLLQGHFGL
;
A
#
# COMPACT_ATOMS: atom_id res chain seq x y z
N MET A 1 18.91 27.95 -8.36
CA MET A 1 18.50 28.65 -9.60
C MET A 1 17.06 29.16 -9.53
N ALA A 2 16.05 28.37 -9.15
CA ALA A 2 14.64 28.81 -9.11
C ALA A 2 14.32 29.94 -8.11
N MET A 3 14.91 29.90 -6.90
CA MET A 3 14.68 30.90 -5.83
C MET A 3 15.18 32.30 -6.21
N TYR A 4 16.25 32.41 -6.99
CA TYR A 4 16.78 33.70 -7.45
C TYR A 4 15.87 34.35 -8.49
N ALA A 5 15.32 33.54 -9.40
CA ALA A 5 14.39 34.01 -10.43
C ALA A 5 13.05 34.48 -9.84
N SER A 6 12.52 33.81 -8.81
CA SER A 6 11.29 34.25 -8.15
C SER A 6 11.45 35.59 -7.43
N LEU A 7 12.60 35.81 -6.76
CA LEU A 7 12.88 37.07 -6.07
C LEU A 7 13.03 38.25 -7.04
N ALA A 8 13.71 38.02 -8.17
CA ALA A 8 13.86 39.04 -9.21
C ALA A 8 12.51 39.41 -9.86
N ASN A 9 11.66 38.43 -10.15
CA ASN A 9 10.33 38.67 -10.70
C ASN A 9 9.40 39.39 -9.71
N GLN A 10 9.56 39.14 -8.40
CA GLN A 10 8.78 39.83 -7.36
C GLN A 10 9.19 41.31 -7.24
N ALA A 11 10.50 41.60 -7.21
CA ALA A 11 11.00 42.96 -7.19
C ALA A 11 10.56 43.76 -8.43
N GLN A 12 10.48 43.11 -9.60
CA GLN A 12 9.93 43.73 -10.81
C GLN A 12 8.44 44.03 -10.67
N ALA A 13 7.65 43.09 -10.16
CA ALA A 13 6.22 43.30 -9.94
C ALA A 13 5.92 44.47 -8.98
N ASP A 14 6.75 44.63 -7.94
CA ASP A 14 6.62 45.75 -7.00
C ASP A 14 6.91 47.10 -7.69
N ILE A 15 7.93 47.17 -8.56
CA ILE A 15 8.25 48.37 -9.35
C ILE A 15 7.14 48.68 -10.36
N GLU A 16 6.61 47.66 -11.04
CA GLU A 16 5.48 47.79 -11.97
C GLU A 16 4.22 48.30 -11.27
N SER A 17 3.96 47.84 -10.04
CA SER A 17 2.83 48.31 -9.23
C SER A 17 2.93 49.79 -8.85
N ILE A 18 4.15 50.33 -8.73
CA ILE A 18 4.38 51.74 -8.39
C ILE A 18 4.33 52.61 -9.64
N MET A 19 4.93 52.15 -10.74
CA MET A 19 5.07 52.92 -11.98
C MET A 19 3.86 52.81 -12.92
N GLY A 20 3.00 51.81 -12.75
CA GLY A 20 1.83 51.56 -13.60
C GLY A 20 2.17 51.15 -15.04
N LEU A 21 3.43 50.80 -15.30
CA LEU A 21 3.95 50.41 -16.61
C LEU A 21 4.83 49.16 -16.45
N PRO A 22 4.73 48.18 -17.38
CA PRO A 22 5.56 46.99 -17.34
C PRO A 22 7.02 47.35 -17.59
N ALA A 23 7.92 46.94 -16.69
CA ALA A 23 9.28 47.48 -16.64
C ALA A 23 10.32 46.63 -17.37
N SER A 24 10.07 45.34 -17.68
CA SER A 24 10.96 44.46 -18.48
C SER A 24 10.37 43.05 -18.63
N PRO A 25 10.93 42.19 -19.51
CA PRO A 25 10.56 40.77 -19.60
C PRO A 25 10.86 40.01 -18.30
N LYS A 26 9.91 39.19 -17.84
CA LYS A 26 10.04 38.35 -16.63
C LYS A 26 10.98 37.17 -16.89
N ILE A 27 11.74 36.77 -15.88
CA ILE A 27 12.62 35.60 -15.95
C ILE A 27 11.77 34.32 -15.94
N GLU A 28 12.00 33.42 -16.89
CA GLU A 28 11.33 32.12 -16.93
C GLU A 28 11.72 31.26 -15.72
N MET A 29 10.71 30.80 -14.99
CA MET A 29 10.92 29.87 -13.87
C MET A 29 10.93 28.43 -14.40
N PRO A 30 11.90 27.59 -13.97
CA PRO A 30 11.87 26.17 -14.31
C PRO A 30 10.62 25.53 -13.68
N LYS A 31 9.83 24.84 -14.49
CA LYS A 31 8.63 24.12 -14.02
C LYS A 31 9.06 23.06 -13.00
N PRO A 32 8.36 22.89 -11.87
CA PRO A 32 8.64 21.81 -10.95
C PRO A 32 8.54 20.48 -11.69
N ALA A 33 9.46 19.55 -11.39
CA ALA A 33 9.45 18.23 -12.00
C ALA A 33 8.08 17.57 -11.73
N PRO A 34 7.46 16.93 -12.74
CA PRO A 34 6.23 16.19 -12.52
C PRO A 34 6.46 15.12 -11.45
N ALA A 35 5.50 14.95 -10.55
CA ALA A 35 5.55 13.89 -9.55
C ALA A 35 5.70 12.53 -10.26
N PRO A 36 6.48 11.58 -9.71
CA PRO A 36 6.65 10.27 -10.31
C PRO A 36 5.29 9.57 -10.46
N PHE A 37 4.98 9.16 -11.69
CA PHE A 37 3.82 8.32 -11.97
C PHE A 37 4.13 6.89 -11.52
N HIS A 38 3.57 6.46 -10.39
CA HIS A 38 3.59 5.05 -10.00
C HIS A 38 2.50 4.31 -10.77
N TYR A 39 2.88 3.50 -11.76
CA TYR A 39 1.97 2.55 -12.40
C TYR A 39 1.74 1.37 -11.45
N ASN A 40 0.64 1.43 -10.70
CA ASN A 40 0.21 0.33 -9.85
C ASN A 40 -0.63 -0.66 -10.69
N ASN A 41 0.01 -1.68 -11.26
CA ASN A 41 -0.67 -2.71 -12.05
C ASN A 41 -1.32 -3.83 -11.20
N GLN A 42 -1.45 -3.67 -9.88
CA GLN A 42 -2.19 -4.59 -9.03
C GLN A 42 -3.62 -4.06 -8.81
N THR A 43 -4.42 -4.09 -9.88
CA THR A 43 -5.85 -3.77 -9.78
C THR A 43 -6.59 -4.91 -9.07
N VAL A 44 -7.00 -4.67 -7.83
CA VAL A 44 -8.01 -5.48 -7.14
C VAL A 44 -9.38 -4.88 -7.49
N THR A 45 -10.11 -5.52 -8.38
CA THR A 45 -11.44 -5.06 -8.81
C THR A 45 -12.49 -5.56 -7.83
N VAL A 46 -13.05 -4.67 -7.00
CA VAL A 46 -14.21 -4.96 -6.17
C VAL A 46 -15.46 -4.59 -6.96
N THR A 47 -16.27 -5.59 -7.36
CA THR A 47 -17.55 -5.36 -8.04
C THR A 47 -18.68 -5.77 -7.09
N GLY A 48 -19.51 -4.81 -6.68
CA GLY A 48 -20.83 -5.08 -6.09
C GLY A 48 -20.87 -5.53 -4.63
N GLY A 49 -20.49 -4.65 -3.70
CA GLY A 49 -20.73 -4.81 -2.26
C GLY A 49 -20.81 -3.44 -1.61
N MET A 50 -21.63 -3.28 -0.58
CA MET A 50 -21.88 -2.02 0.15
C MET A 50 -20.54 -1.29 0.45
N VAL A 51 -20.24 -0.21 -0.28
CA VAL A 51 -18.92 0.48 -0.33
C VAL A 51 -18.64 1.31 0.95
N GLY A 52 -19.06 0.86 2.12
CA GLY A 52 -18.90 1.58 3.38
C GLY A 52 -18.44 0.74 4.57
N ALA A 53 -18.38 -0.59 4.45
CA ALA A 53 -18.08 -1.47 5.58
C ALA A 53 -16.66 -2.05 5.55
N ILE A 54 -16.02 -2.23 4.38
CA ILE A 54 -14.62 -2.67 4.29
C ILE A 54 -13.64 -1.52 4.54
N ASN A 55 -12.65 -1.75 5.40
CA ASN A 55 -11.51 -0.85 5.58
C ASN A 55 -10.48 -1.08 4.47
N PHE A 56 -10.60 -0.29 3.40
CA PHE A 56 -9.67 -0.34 2.26
C PHE A 56 -8.26 0.14 2.61
N GLY A 57 -8.05 0.83 3.73
CA GLY A 57 -6.70 1.22 4.17
C GLY A 57 -5.80 0.00 4.39
N ASN A 58 -6.34 -1.06 5.01
CA ASN A 58 -5.61 -2.32 5.19
C ASN A 58 -5.30 -3.00 3.86
N VAL A 59 -6.23 -2.94 2.90
CA VAL A 59 -6.06 -3.53 1.57
C VAL A 59 -4.96 -2.79 0.79
N ASP A 60 -4.92 -1.46 0.87
CA ASP A 60 -3.90 -0.66 0.22
C ASP A 60 -2.52 -0.86 0.86
N GLU A 61 -2.45 -0.99 2.19
CA GLU A 61 -1.21 -1.36 2.89
C GLU A 61 -0.70 -2.74 2.45
N ILE A 62 -1.61 -3.73 2.34
CA ILE A 62 -1.28 -5.05 1.81
C ILE A 62 -0.66 -4.92 0.42
N LYS A 63 -1.29 -4.19 -0.52
CA LYS A 63 -0.76 -4.02 -1.89
C LYS A 63 0.66 -3.43 -1.88
N VAL A 64 0.90 -2.40 -1.06
CA VAL A 64 2.24 -1.79 -0.94
C VAL A 64 3.26 -2.82 -0.44
N ASN A 65 2.92 -3.61 0.57
CA ASN A 65 3.80 -4.66 1.08
C ASN A 65 4.06 -5.78 0.05
N LEU A 66 3.03 -6.18 -0.70
CA LEU A 66 3.15 -7.18 -1.77
C LEU A 66 4.03 -6.68 -2.92
N GLN A 67 3.93 -5.40 -3.26
CA GLN A 67 4.82 -4.77 -4.23
C GLN A 67 6.27 -4.81 -3.73
N SER A 68 6.53 -4.38 -2.50
CA SER A 68 7.87 -4.47 -1.87
C SER A 68 8.43 -5.89 -1.86
N LEU A 69 7.60 -6.90 -1.57
CA LEU A 69 8.01 -8.31 -1.62
C LEU A 69 8.40 -8.75 -3.03
N THR A 70 7.64 -8.33 -4.03
CA THR A 70 7.90 -8.65 -5.44
C THR A 70 9.21 -7.99 -5.91
N GLU A 71 9.40 -6.71 -5.59
CA GLU A 71 10.62 -5.96 -5.90
C GLU A 71 11.85 -6.50 -5.14
N GLY A 72 11.65 -7.02 -3.93
CA GLY A 72 12.66 -7.69 -3.11
C GLY A 72 12.97 -9.13 -3.53
N GLY A 73 12.36 -9.65 -4.60
CA GLY A 73 12.63 -10.98 -5.13
C GLY A 73 11.86 -12.13 -4.46
N SER A 74 10.91 -11.82 -3.58
CA SER A 74 10.02 -12.78 -2.89
C SER A 74 8.63 -12.85 -3.56
N ALA A 75 8.62 -12.91 -4.89
CA ALA A 75 7.38 -12.94 -5.69
C ALA A 75 6.58 -14.25 -5.48
N ASP A 76 7.27 -15.32 -5.09
CA ASP A 76 6.72 -16.63 -4.78
C ASP A 76 5.74 -16.60 -3.59
N ILE A 77 5.94 -15.69 -2.63
CA ILE A 77 5.01 -15.49 -1.50
C ILE A 77 4.01 -14.36 -1.74
N ALA A 78 4.36 -13.37 -2.56
CA ALA A 78 3.50 -12.22 -2.82
C ALA A 78 2.20 -12.62 -3.52
N GLU A 79 2.28 -13.49 -4.54
CA GLU A 79 1.10 -13.93 -5.30
C GLU A 79 0.12 -14.77 -4.45
N PRO A 80 0.55 -15.77 -3.65
CA PRO A 80 -0.33 -16.46 -2.71
C PRO A 80 -0.95 -15.56 -1.63
N LEU A 81 -0.22 -14.57 -1.11
CA LEU A 81 -0.76 -13.58 -0.17
C LEU A 81 -1.83 -12.69 -0.82
N LYS A 82 -1.63 -12.32 -2.09
CA LYS A 82 -2.65 -11.62 -2.88
C LYS A 82 -3.91 -12.45 -2.99
N LYS A 83 -3.79 -13.74 -3.35
CA LYS A 83 -4.93 -14.66 -3.45
C LYS A 83 -5.67 -14.82 -2.13
N LEU A 84 -4.96 -14.88 -1.00
CA LEU A 84 -5.58 -14.87 0.33
C LEU A 84 -6.39 -13.60 0.55
N THR A 85 -5.82 -12.44 0.25
CA THR A 85 -6.48 -11.14 0.40
C THR A 85 -7.73 -11.03 -0.47
N ASP A 86 -7.63 -11.44 -1.74
CA ASP A 86 -8.75 -11.46 -2.67
C ASP A 86 -9.86 -12.40 -2.19
N ALA A 87 -9.50 -13.60 -1.69
CA ALA A 87 -10.46 -14.55 -1.14
C ALA A 87 -11.24 -13.96 0.04
N VAL A 88 -10.60 -13.19 0.92
CA VAL A 88 -11.29 -12.52 2.04
C VAL A 88 -12.24 -11.44 1.54
N LEU A 89 -11.85 -10.67 0.52
CA LEU A 89 -12.68 -9.60 -0.05
C LEU A 89 -13.96 -10.13 -0.71
N VAL A 90 -13.86 -11.27 -1.40
CA VAL A 90 -15.00 -11.88 -2.12
C VAL A 90 -15.77 -12.91 -1.28
N ALA A 91 -15.35 -13.16 -0.03
CA ALA A 91 -16.02 -14.11 0.85
C ALA A 91 -17.46 -13.68 1.14
N GLU A 92 -18.45 -14.48 0.77
CA GLU A 92 -19.86 -14.20 1.10
C GLU A 92 -20.29 -14.84 2.43
N ASP A 93 -19.48 -15.76 2.95
CA ASP A 93 -19.72 -16.53 4.18
C ASP A 93 -19.25 -15.82 5.46
N ALA A 94 -18.95 -14.51 5.39
CA ALA A 94 -18.46 -13.72 6.51
C ALA A 94 -19.08 -12.32 6.57
N THR A 95 -19.18 -11.80 7.80
CA THR A 95 -19.55 -10.40 8.00
C THR A 95 -18.40 -9.48 7.62
N GLU A 96 -18.72 -8.25 7.26
CA GLU A 96 -17.73 -7.22 6.94
C GLU A 96 -16.79 -6.93 8.13
N THR A 97 -17.28 -7.03 9.37
CA THR A 97 -16.45 -6.95 10.58
C THR A 97 -15.39 -8.05 10.61
N THR A 98 -15.80 -9.31 10.41
CA THR A 98 -14.88 -10.46 10.39
C THR A 98 -13.86 -10.35 9.26
N LYS A 99 -14.28 -9.89 8.07
CA LYS A 99 -13.36 -9.62 6.95
C LYS A 99 -12.34 -8.55 7.32
N ASN A 100 -12.77 -7.45 7.91
CA ASN A 100 -11.86 -6.36 8.30
C ASN A 100 -10.83 -6.80 9.33
N GLU A 101 -11.25 -7.55 10.35
CA GLU A 101 -10.34 -8.10 11.36
C GLU A 101 -9.29 -9.01 10.72
N LEU A 102 -9.70 -9.87 9.79
CA LEU A 102 -8.77 -10.74 9.07
C LEU A 102 -7.84 -9.95 8.13
N LEU A 103 -8.37 -8.96 7.41
CA LEU A 103 -7.57 -8.08 6.55
C LEU A 103 -6.54 -7.26 7.34
N GLU A 104 -6.88 -6.82 8.55
CA GLU A 104 -5.94 -6.14 9.45
C GLU A 104 -4.77 -7.08 9.85
N GLN A 105 -5.10 -8.32 10.20
CA GLN A 105 -4.08 -9.32 10.53
C GLN A 105 -3.20 -9.67 9.32
N ILE A 106 -3.79 -9.76 8.12
CA ILE A 106 -3.04 -9.98 6.88
C ILE A 106 -2.16 -8.77 6.57
N ALA A 107 -2.64 -7.54 6.79
CA ALA A 107 -1.83 -6.33 6.62
C ALA A 107 -0.58 -6.37 7.52
N LEU A 108 -0.76 -6.65 8.81
CA LEU A 108 0.36 -6.80 9.74
C LEU A 108 1.32 -7.93 9.34
N LEU A 109 0.80 -9.07 8.87
CA LEU A 109 1.62 -10.20 8.44
C LEU A 109 2.43 -9.85 7.19
N THR A 110 1.83 -9.17 6.21
CA THR A 110 2.51 -8.71 4.99
C THR A 110 3.57 -7.65 5.30
N ALA A 111 3.33 -6.77 6.28
CA ALA A 111 4.32 -5.80 6.75
C ALA A 111 5.53 -6.48 7.41
N GLN A 112 5.30 -7.56 8.19
CA GLN A 112 6.41 -8.36 8.72
C GLN A 112 7.16 -9.13 7.62
N ALA A 113 6.45 -9.59 6.59
CA ALA A 113 7.06 -10.28 5.46
C ALA A 113 7.95 -9.35 4.61
N SER A 114 7.50 -8.11 4.37
CA SER A 114 8.22 -7.10 3.59
C SER A 114 9.38 -6.46 4.38
N ALA A 115 9.34 -6.50 5.71
CA ALA A 115 10.41 -6.01 6.56
C ALA A 115 11.71 -6.83 6.42
N LYS A 116 12.84 -6.17 6.63
CA LYS A 116 14.15 -6.82 6.64
C LYS A 116 14.25 -7.85 7.77
N PRO A 117 15.01 -8.94 7.62
CA PRO A 117 15.12 -9.98 8.65
C PRO A 117 15.40 -9.46 10.07
N GLU A 118 16.22 -8.42 10.21
CA GLU A 118 16.57 -7.79 11.47
C GLU A 118 15.46 -6.93 12.11
N GLU A 119 14.46 -6.49 11.32
CA GLU A 119 13.33 -5.67 11.77
C GLU A 119 12.10 -6.52 12.13
N ARG A 120 12.14 -7.81 11.81
CA ARG A 120 11.04 -8.75 12.04
C ARG A 120 10.85 -9.03 13.52
N LYS A 121 9.59 -8.97 13.96
CA LYS A 121 9.17 -9.28 15.32
C LYS A 121 8.70 -10.73 15.38
N THR A 122 9.61 -11.68 15.56
CA THR A 122 9.31 -13.14 15.52
C THR A 122 8.18 -13.57 16.46
N GLY A 123 8.10 -12.99 17.66
CA GLY A 123 6.98 -13.27 18.59
C GLY A 123 5.63 -12.84 18.03
N VAL A 124 5.58 -11.68 17.36
CA VAL A 124 4.37 -11.18 16.69
C VAL A 124 4.02 -12.05 15.48
N ILE A 125 5.00 -12.44 14.67
CA ILE A 125 4.79 -13.31 13.51
C ILE A 125 4.14 -14.64 13.94
N LYS A 126 4.67 -15.29 14.99
CA LYS A 126 4.10 -16.53 15.51
C LYS A 126 2.66 -16.38 15.98
N ALA A 127 2.35 -15.27 16.65
CA ALA A 127 0.98 -14.97 17.06
C ALA A 127 0.05 -14.74 15.85
N LEU A 128 0.51 -13.97 14.87
CA LEU A 128 -0.25 -13.70 13.64
C LEU A 128 -0.57 -14.96 12.85
N PHE A 129 0.34 -15.93 12.78
CA PHE A 129 0.04 -17.23 12.16
C PHE A 129 -1.15 -17.92 12.81
N GLY A 130 -1.22 -17.90 14.15
CA GLY A 130 -2.34 -18.47 14.89
C GLY A 130 -3.63 -17.72 14.62
N THR A 131 -3.61 -16.38 14.68
CA THR A 131 -4.83 -15.58 14.51
C THR A 131 -5.34 -15.60 13.08
N VAL A 132 -4.46 -15.50 12.08
CA VAL A 132 -4.84 -15.58 10.66
C VAL A 132 -5.39 -16.96 10.34
N LYS A 133 -4.77 -18.03 10.85
CA LYS A 133 -5.32 -19.38 10.70
C LYS A 133 -6.75 -19.46 11.26
N SER A 134 -6.96 -19.05 12.51
CA SER A 134 -8.30 -19.06 13.13
C SER A 134 -9.29 -18.18 12.36
N GLY A 135 -8.87 -17.02 11.86
CA GLY A 135 -9.70 -16.15 11.04
C GLY A 135 -10.10 -16.81 9.71
N THR A 136 -9.18 -17.53 9.07
CA THR A 136 -9.47 -18.26 7.82
C THR A 136 -10.32 -19.50 8.05
N GLU A 137 -10.29 -20.08 9.25
CA GLU A 137 -11.21 -21.15 9.65
C GLU A 137 -12.62 -20.62 9.93
N ALA A 138 -12.73 -19.38 10.41
CA ALA A 138 -14.02 -18.70 10.58
C ALA A 138 -14.65 -18.26 9.25
N ILE A 139 -13.83 -18.01 8.22
CA ILE A 139 -14.27 -17.70 6.84
C ILE A 139 -13.89 -18.87 5.94
N SER A 140 -14.73 -19.90 5.90
CA SER A 140 -14.44 -21.19 5.27
C SER A 140 -13.95 -21.09 3.82
N SER A 141 -14.45 -20.12 3.05
CA SER A 141 -14.04 -19.86 1.67
C SER A 141 -12.56 -19.47 1.51
N THR A 142 -11.92 -19.01 2.59
CA THR A 142 -10.52 -18.53 2.60
C THR A 142 -9.51 -19.60 3.04
N ALA A 143 -9.98 -20.69 3.65
CA ALA A 143 -9.12 -21.72 4.23
C ALA A 143 -8.15 -22.34 3.22
N GLY A 144 -8.60 -22.58 1.98
CA GLY A 144 -7.76 -23.12 0.91
C GLY A 144 -6.63 -22.16 0.51
N ALA A 145 -6.90 -20.86 0.47
CA ALA A 145 -5.88 -19.86 0.17
C ALA A 145 -4.83 -19.77 1.29
N TRP A 146 -5.26 -19.85 2.56
CA TRP A 146 -4.34 -19.91 3.69
C TRP A 146 -3.46 -21.15 3.68
N GLN A 147 -4.03 -22.33 3.43
CA GLN A 147 -3.28 -23.58 3.34
C GLN A 147 -2.18 -23.55 2.26
N ALA A 148 -2.41 -22.81 1.16
CA ALA A 148 -1.41 -22.66 0.11
C ALA A 148 -0.26 -21.72 0.51
N VAL A 149 -0.54 -20.62 1.23
CA VAL A 149 0.47 -19.59 1.54
C VAL A 149 1.20 -19.82 2.88
N ALA A 150 0.54 -20.44 3.86
CA ALA A 150 1.11 -20.68 5.18
C ALA A 150 2.49 -21.37 5.17
N PRO A 151 2.71 -22.49 4.44
CA PRO A 151 4.03 -23.14 4.42
C PRO A 151 5.11 -22.27 3.75
N LEU A 152 4.73 -21.47 2.75
CA LEU A 152 5.66 -20.56 2.07
C LEU A 152 6.11 -19.44 3.01
N LEU A 153 5.18 -18.89 3.79
CA LEU A 153 5.48 -17.90 4.81
C LEU A 153 6.34 -18.48 5.94
N GLN A 154 6.10 -19.73 6.37
CA GLN A 154 6.97 -20.39 7.35
C GLN A 154 8.41 -20.48 6.84
N GLY A 155 8.59 -20.89 5.59
CA GLY A 155 9.91 -20.88 4.92
C GLY A 155 10.53 -19.48 4.88
N HIS A 156 9.76 -18.46 4.49
CA HIS A 156 10.23 -17.06 4.41
C HIS A 156 10.65 -16.49 5.77
N PHE A 157 9.98 -16.89 6.84
CA PHE A 157 10.29 -16.45 8.20
C PHE A 157 11.29 -17.35 8.92
N GLY A 158 11.64 -18.52 8.37
CA GLY A 158 12.52 -19.50 9.01
C GLY A 158 11.88 -20.13 10.26
N LEU A 159 10.57 -20.40 10.22
CA LEU A 159 9.78 -21.00 11.31
C LEU A 159 9.57 -22.49 11.15
#